data_AF-A0A937YQH5-F1
#
_entry.id   AF-A0A937YQH5-F1
#
_cell.length_a   1.000
_cell.length_b   1.000
_cell.length_c   1.000
_cell.angle_alpha   90.00
_cell.angle_beta   90.00
_cell.angle_gamma   90.00
#
_symmetry.space_group_name_H-M   'P 1'
#
loop_
_entity.id
_entity.type
_entity.pdbx_description
1 polymer ?
#
loop_
_entity_poly.entity_id
_entity_poly.type
_entity_poly.pdbx_seq_one_letter_code
_entity_poly.pdbx_strand_id
1 'polypeptide(L)'
;MASVLIVLDAVDVAMTEASVGAGVSTVLLLATLHLTKTTEATSFRGTMIPLFVAVVTGAALIWSTFDLPPFGTAEAPIHKHVAPYYLENSLRETTVPNVVTSVLADYRGYDTLGETTVIFTAGIGVMLLLRGARRRDRAADVEGSS
;
A
#
# COMPACT_ATOMS: atom_id res chain seq x y z
N MET A 1 -6.39 5.85 -11.21
CA MET A 1 -4.98 5.41 -11.31
C MET A 1 -4.81 4.17 -12.17
N ALA A 2 -5.64 3.13 -12.03
CA ALA A 2 -5.57 1.91 -12.87
C ALA A 2 -5.45 2.17 -14.40
N SER A 3 -6.22 3.12 -14.95
CA SER A 3 -6.14 3.47 -16.38
C SER A 3 -4.75 3.97 -16.81
N VAL A 4 -4.04 4.70 -15.95
CA VAL A 4 -2.68 5.20 -16.21
C VAL A 4 -1.69 4.04 -16.19
N LEU A 5 -1.86 3.07 -15.28
CA LEU A 5 -1.00 1.88 -15.20
C LEU A 5 -1.15 0.95 -16.40
N ILE A 6 -2.36 0.85 -16.99
CA ILE A 6 -2.56 0.15 -18.26
C ILE A 6 -1.75 0.81 -19.37
N VAL A 7 -1.75 2.15 -19.43
CA VAL A 7 -0.95 2.90 -20.42
C VAL A 7 0.56 2.71 -20.21
N LEU A 8 0.99 2.45 -18.97
CA LEU A 8 2.38 2.15 -18.61
C LEU A 8 2.75 0.66 -18.71
N ASP A 9 1.91 -0.17 -19.35
CA ASP A 9 2.13 -1.62 -19.55
C ASP A 9 2.23 -2.43 -18.23
N ALA A 10 1.68 -1.89 -17.14
CA ALA A 10 1.66 -2.51 -15.81
C ALA A 10 0.28 -3.14 -15.52
N VAL A 11 -0.10 -4.17 -16.28
CA VAL A 11 -1.47 -4.73 -16.26
C VAL A 11 -1.85 -5.38 -14.92
N ASP A 12 -0.93 -6.11 -14.27
CA ASP A 12 -1.21 -6.81 -13.01
C ASP A 12 -1.46 -5.81 -11.87
N VAL A 13 -0.66 -4.73 -11.82
CA VAL A 13 -0.83 -3.64 -10.87
C VAL A 13 -2.11 -2.86 -11.17
N ALA A 14 -2.44 -2.65 -12.44
CA ALA A 14 -3.70 -2.02 -12.80
C ALA A 14 -4.93 -2.82 -12.35
N MET A 15 -4.86 -4.15 -12.42
CA MET A 15 -5.95 -5.04 -12.02
C MET A 15 -6.18 -5.02 -10.51
N THR A 16 -5.10 -5.04 -9.72
CA THR A 16 -5.16 -4.93 -8.26
C THR A 16 -5.62 -3.55 -7.81
N GLU A 17 -5.11 -2.48 -8.43
CA GLU A 17 -5.54 -1.10 -8.18
C GLU A 17 -7.01 -0.85 -8.52
N ALA A 18 -7.51 -1.42 -9.63
CA ALA A 18 -8.92 -1.34 -9.97
C ALA A 18 -9.78 -2.07 -8.93
N SER A 19 -9.35 -3.27 -8.51
CA SER A 19 -10.09 -4.10 -7.55
C SER A 19 -10.16 -3.45 -6.16
N VAL A 20 -9.06 -2.87 -5.67
CA VAL A 20 -9.02 -2.22 -4.36
C VAL A 20 -9.65 -0.83 -4.41
N GLY A 21 -9.26 -0.01 -5.40
CA GLY A 21 -9.70 1.39 -5.51
C GLY A 21 -11.17 1.54 -5.85
N ALA A 22 -11.67 0.80 -6.85
CA ALA A 22 -13.07 0.88 -7.26
C ALA A 22 -13.96 -0.13 -6.51
N GLY A 23 -13.44 -1.32 -6.18
CA GLY A 23 -14.21 -2.38 -5.53
C GLY A 23 -14.23 -2.25 -4.02
N VAL A 24 -13.16 -2.71 -3.36
CA VAL A 24 -13.12 -2.90 -1.90
C VAL A 24 -13.30 -1.58 -1.15
N SER A 25 -12.59 -0.52 -1.54
CA SER A 25 -12.68 0.79 -0.89
C SER A 25 -14.08 1.39 -0.98
N THR A 26 -14.75 1.25 -2.13
CA THR A 26 -16.12 1.75 -2.30
C THR A 26 -17.10 0.99 -1.42
N VAL A 27 -16.99 -0.34 -1.36
CA VAL A 27 -17.84 -1.16 -0.49
C VAL A 27 -17.63 -0.79 0.98
N LEU A 28 -16.38 -0.65 1.42
CA LEU A 28 -16.06 -0.23 2.78
C LEU A 28 -16.56 1.20 3.08
N LEU A 29 -16.38 2.14 2.15
CA LEU A 29 -16.90 3.50 2.29
C LEU A 29 -18.43 3.48 2.44
N LEU A 30 -19.15 2.80 1.55
CA LEU A 30 -20.60 2.70 1.63
C LEU A 30 -21.05 1.99 2.91
N ALA A 31 -20.35 0.94 3.35
CA ALA A 31 -20.63 0.27 4.61
C ALA A 31 -20.42 1.22 5.81
N THR A 32 -19.35 2.01 5.82
CA THR A 32 -19.11 2.99 6.89
C THR A 32 -20.14 4.11 6.90
N LEU A 33 -20.54 4.62 5.72
CA LEU A 33 -21.62 5.60 5.60
C LEU A 33 -22.96 5.03 6.08
N HIS A 34 -23.25 3.76 5.78
CA HIS A 34 -24.46 3.09 6.26
C HIS A 34 -24.46 2.90 7.79
N LEU A 35 -23.28 2.70 8.40
CA LEU A 35 -23.14 2.47 9.84
C LEU A 35 -22.99 3.76 10.68
N THR A 36 -22.65 4.90 10.05
CA THR A 36 -22.37 6.15 10.77
C THR A 36 -23.65 7.00 10.92
N LYS A 37 -23.92 7.48 12.15
CA LYS A 37 -25.05 8.39 12.43
C LYS A 37 -24.80 9.79 11.89
N THR A 38 -25.85 10.49 11.45
CA THR A 38 -25.84 11.84 10.87
C THR A 38 -25.60 12.96 11.91
N THR A 39 -24.78 12.71 12.93
CA THR A 39 -24.43 13.73 13.92
C THR A 39 -23.06 14.29 13.57
N GLU A 40 -23.04 15.47 12.97
CA GLU A 40 -21.79 16.15 12.60
C GLU A 40 -21.10 16.71 13.86
N ALA A 41 -19.83 16.39 14.04
CA ALA A 41 -19.01 17.04 15.06
C ALA A 41 -18.86 18.54 14.72
N THR A 42 -19.12 19.42 15.69
CA THR A 42 -19.08 20.88 15.48
C THR A 42 -17.67 21.37 15.12
N SER A 43 -17.51 21.73 13.85
CA SER A 43 -16.51 22.56 13.16
C SER A 43 -15.00 22.37 13.46
N PHE A 44 -14.28 22.12 12.38
CA PHE A 44 -12.83 22.23 12.23
C PHE A 44 -12.36 23.69 12.40
N ARG A 45 -11.93 24.06 13.60
CA ARG A 45 -11.36 25.39 13.86
C ARG A 45 -9.84 25.34 13.63
N GLY A 46 -9.42 25.38 12.36
CA GLY A 46 -8.00 25.56 12.01
C GLY A 46 -7.50 24.84 10.75
N THR A 47 -8.25 24.81 9.64
CA THR A 47 -7.83 24.13 8.39
C THR A 47 -6.59 24.73 7.71
N MET A 48 -6.17 25.94 8.09
CA MET A 48 -5.00 26.61 7.48
C MET A 48 -3.69 25.89 7.75
N ILE A 49 -3.48 25.36 8.96
CA ILE A 49 -2.26 24.61 9.31
C ILE A 49 -2.18 23.29 8.54
N PRO A 50 -3.19 22.39 8.54
CA PRO A 50 -3.12 21.15 7.77
C PRO A 50 -3.05 21.41 6.26
N LEU A 51 -3.70 22.47 5.76
CA LEU A 51 -3.57 22.87 4.35
C LEU A 51 -2.14 23.31 4.02
N PHE A 52 -1.52 24.14 4.86
CA PHE A 52 -0.13 24.56 4.69
C PHE A 52 0.83 23.37 4.70
N VAL A 53 0.67 22.45 5.67
CA VAL A 53 1.48 21.23 5.74
C VAL A 53 1.28 20.35 4.51
N ALA A 54 0.05 20.17 4.03
CA ALA A 54 -0.24 19.39 2.83
C ALA A 54 0.40 20.01 1.58
N VAL A 55 0.31 21.34 1.42
CA VAL A 55 0.89 22.06 0.27
C VAL A 55 2.42 22.01 0.32
N VAL A 56 3.03 22.25 1.47
CA VAL A 56 4.50 22.18 1.63
C VAL A 56 5.00 20.76 1.36
N THR A 57 4.32 19.74 1.90
CA THR A 57 4.67 18.33 1.64
C THR A 57 4.52 17.99 0.15
N GLY A 58 3.41 18.40 -0.48
CA GLY A 58 3.18 18.19 -1.90
C GLY A 58 4.23 18.88 -2.78
N ALA A 59 4.59 20.13 -2.46
CA ALA A 59 5.64 20.87 -3.15
C ALA A 59 7.02 20.21 -2.97
N ALA A 60 7.33 19.71 -1.78
CA ALA A 60 8.57 18.98 -1.51
C ALA A 60 8.66 17.67 -2.32
N LEU A 61 7.55 16.93 -2.44
CA LEU A 61 7.49 15.71 -3.26
C LEU A 61 7.67 16.02 -4.76
N ILE A 62 7.03 17.07 -5.26
CA ILE A 62 7.20 17.52 -6.65
C ILE A 62 8.64 17.98 -6.89
N TRP A 63 9.22 18.76 -5.96
CA TRP A 63 10.59 19.22 -6.06
C TRP A 63 11.59 18.05 -6.06
N SER A 64 11.39 17.06 -5.18
CA SER A 64 12.18 15.83 -5.15
C SER A 64 12.07 15.01 -6.44
N THR A 65 10.97 15.14 -7.19
CA THR A 65 10.80 14.43 -8.46
C THR A 65 11.74 14.96 -9.54
N PHE A 66 12.12 16.24 -9.48
CA PHE A 66 13.07 16.83 -10.43
C PHE A 66 14.53 16.40 -10.19
N ASP A 67 14.87 15.95 -8.98
CA ASP A 67 16.18 15.39 -8.64
C ASP A 67 16.31 13.89 -8.98
N LEU A 68 15.24 13.25 -9.46
CA LEU A 68 15.30 11.86 -9.91
C LEU A 68 16.00 11.77 -11.28
N PRO A 69 16.91 10.80 -11.48
CA PRO A 69 17.55 10.60 -12.77
C PRO A 69 16.49 10.37 -13.86
N PRO A 70 16.67 10.93 -15.07
CA PRO A 70 15.72 10.75 -16.17
C PRO A 70 15.52 9.27 -16.48
N PHE A 71 14.25 8.87 -16.66
CA PHE A 71 13.88 7.51 -17.07
C PHE A 71 14.68 7.08 -18.31
N GLY A 72 15.40 5.96 -18.21
CA GLY A 72 16.11 5.36 -19.34
C GLY A 72 17.54 5.84 -19.61
N THR A 73 18.22 6.50 -18.67
CA THR A 73 19.63 6.89 -18.84
C THR A 73 20.60 5.83 -18.31
N ALA A 74 21.61 5.47 -19.13
CA ALA A 74 22.66 4.50 -18.79
C ALA A 74 23.57 4.93 -17.60
N GLU A 75 23.42 6.18 -17.13
CA GLU A 75 24.16 6.78 -16.02
C GLU A 75 23.47 6.63 -14.66
N ALA A 76 22.28 6.02 -14.59
CA ALA A 76 21.60 5.78 -13.31
C ALA A 76 22.49 4.94 -12.36
N PRO A 77 22.59 5.26 -11.05
CA PRO A 77 23.48 4.56 -10.10
C PRO A 77 23.27 3.05 -10.01
N ILE A 78 22.06 2.58 -10.35
CA ILE A 78 21.69 1.17 -10.51
C ILE A 78 22.50 0.44 -11.60
N HIS A 79 23.06 1.13 -12.59
CA HIS A 79 23.89 0.50 -13.63
C HIS A 79 25.39 0.51 -13.32
N LYS A 80 25.85 1.29 -12.32
CA LYS A 80 27.29 1.45 -12.02
C LYS A 80 27.88 0.38 -11.10
N HIS A 81 27.07 -0.41 -10.40
CA HIS A 81 27.60 -1.36 -9.40
C HIS A 81 27.10 -2.81 -9.49
N VAL A 82 25.90 -3.06 -10.05
CA VAL A 82 25.36 -4.43 -10.09
C VAL A 82 25.55 -5.11 -11.45
N ALA A 83 25.48 -4.37 -12.55
CA ALA A 83 25.58 -4.96 -13.89
C ALA A 83 26.93 -5.66 -14.21
N PRO A 84 28.13 -5.13 -13.87
CA PRO A 84 29.39 -5.80 -14.18
C PRO A 84 29.70 -6.97 -13.22
N TYR A 85 29.32 -6.87 -11.94
CA TYR A 85 29.56 -7.93 -10.95
C TYR A 85 28.80 -9.23 -11.27
N TYR A 86 27.57 -9.14 -11.80
CA TYR A 86 26.82 -10.30 -12.26
C TYR A 86 27.37 -10.90 -13.57
N LEU A 87 28.02 -10.10 -14.42
CA LEU A 87 28.60 -10.58 -15.68
C LEU A 87 29.96 -11.28 -15.48
N GLU A 88 30.81 -10.78 -14.58
CA GLU A 88 32.17 -11.33 -14.38
C GLU A 88 32.23 -12.54 -13.43
N ASN A 89 31.39 -12.61 -12.38
CA ASN A 89 31.51 -13.66 -11.36
C ASN A 89 30.56 -14.87 -11.53
N SER A 90 29.53 -14.79 -12.38
CA SER A 90 28.56 -15.89 -12.54
C SER A 90 29.10 -17.10 -13.30
N LEU A 91 30.16 -16.93 -14.09
CA LEU A 91 30.72 -18.00 -14.92
C LEU A 91 31.69 -18.94 -14.18
N ARG A 92 32.19 -18.56 -12.99
CA ARG A 92 33.36 -19.22 -12.41
C ARG A 92 33.12 -20.05 -11.14
N GLU A 93 32.00 -19.89 -10.44
CA GLU A 93 31.89 -20.44 -9.06
C GLU A 93 30.67 -21.32 -8.73
N THR A 94 29.83 -21.76 -9.67
CA THR A 94 28.70 -22.61 -9.27
C THR A 94 28.39 -23.81 -10.14
N THR A 95 28.62 -25.00 -9.56
CA THR A 95 28.10 -26.31 -9.97
C THR A 95 26.68 -26.55 -9.43
N VAL A 96 25.85 -25.50 -9.36
CA VAL A 96 24.37 -25.52 -9.28
C VAL A 96 23.91 -24.24 -9.99
N PRO A 97 22.99 -24.28 -10.97
CA PRO A 97 23.07 -23.37 -12.11
C PRO A 97 22.78 -21.89 -11.83
N ASN A 98 22.25 -21.49 -10.66
CA ASN A 98 21.87 -20.10 -10.48
C ASN A 98 21.63 -19.68 -9.00
N VAL A 99 22.67 -19.19 -8.32
CA VAL A 99 22.62 -18.56 -6.97
C VAL A 99 21.67 -17.36 -6.91
N VAL A 100 21.51 -16.68 -8.05
CA VAL A 100 20.64 -15.51 -8.22
C VAL A 100 19.17 -15.91 -8.06
N THR A 101 18.76 -17.11 -8.49
CA THR A 101 17.38 -17.62 -8.27
C THR A 101 17.09 -17.94 -6.82
N SER A 102 18.06 -18.44 -6.04
CA SER A 102 17.84 -18.75 -4.62
C SER A 102 17.69 -17.47 -3.80
N VAL A 103 18.55 -16.49 -4.05
CA VAL A 103 18.50 -15.18 -3.38
C VAL A 103 17.30 -14.35 -3.85
N LEU A 104 16.97 -14.31 -5.15
CA LEU A 104 15.76 -13.62 -5.64
C LEU A 104 14.47 -14.33 -5.21
N ALA A 105 14.42 -15.66 -5.14
CA ALA A 105 13.25 -16.38 -4.64
C ALA A 105 13.05 -16.16 -3.14
N ASP A 106 14.11 -16.14 -2.33
CA ASP A 106 14.02 -15.87 -0.90
C ASP A 106 13.61 -14.41 -0.62
N TYR A 107 14.24 -13.41 -1.24
CA TYR A 107 13.87 -12.00 -1.01
C TYR A 107 12.44 -11.67 -1.45
N ARG A 108 11.99 -12.24 -2.58
CA ARG A 108 10.62 -12.05 -3.08
C ARG A 108 9.60 -12.89 -2.29
N GLY A 109 10.04 -14.03 -1.77
CA GLY A 109 9.26 -14.87 -0.85
C GLY A 109 9.01 -14.20 0.49
N TYR A 110 10.01 -13.54 1.09
CA TYR A 110 9.83 -12.79 2.34
C TYR A 110 8.93 -11.56 2.19
N ASP A 111 9.01 -10.83 1.07
CA ASP A 111 8.15 -9.67 0.79
C ASP A 111 6.66 -10.08 0.68
N THR A 112 6.38 -11.17 -0.05
CA THR A 112 5.01 -11.72 -0.18
C THR A 112 4.49 -12.39 1.10
N LEU A 113 5.35 -13.05 1.89
CA LEU A 113 5.00 -13.56 3.23
C LEU A 113 4.71 -12.41 4.22
N GLY A 114 5.46 -11.31 4.12
CA GLY A 114 5.23 -10.09 4.89
C GLY A 114 3.87 -9.48 4.55
N GLU A 115 3.59 -9.27 3.25
CA GLU A 115 2.30 -8.74 2.78
C GLU A 115 1.11 -9.58 3.27
N THR A 116 1.17 -10.90 3.09
CA THR A 116 0.10 -11.81 3.53
C THR A 116 -0.09 -11.80 5.05
N THR A 117 1.00 -11.70 5.82
CA THR A 117 0.92 -11.59 7.29
C THR A 117 0.24 -10.28 7.72
N VAL A 118 0.55 -9.16 7.07
CA VAL A 118 -0.09 -7.86 7.33
C VAL A 118 -1.58 -7.90 6.99
N ILE A 119 -1.95 -8.45 5.83
CA ILE A 119 -3.36 -8.57 5.42
C ILE A 119 -4.13 -9.48 6.38
N PHE A 120 -3.54 -10.60 6.78
CA PHE A 120 -4.16 -11.55 7.71
C PHE A 120 -4.39 -10.92 9.09
N THR A 121 -3.39 -10.23 9.63
CA THR A 121 -3.50 -9.54 10.93
C THR A 121 -4.51 -8.40 10.89
N ALA A 122 -4.55 -7.60 9.81
CA ALA A 122 -5.58 -6.59 9.61
C ALA A 122 -6.99 -7.21 9.57
N GLY A 123 -7.18 -8.33 8.87
CA GLY A 123 -8.44 -9.06 8.81
C GLY A 123 -8.93 -9.54 10.19
N ILE A 124 -8.04 -10.12 10.99
CA ILE A 124 -8.34 -10.51 12.38
C ILE A 124 -8.73 -9.29 13.22
N GLY A 125 -7.97 -8.19 13.11
CA GLY A 125 -8.25 -6.95 13.83
C GLY A 125 -9.65 -6.41 13.55
N VAL A 126 -10.04 -6.34 12.27
CA VAL A 126 -11.39 -5.92 11.87
C VAL A 126 -12.46 -6.86 12.41
N MET A 127 -12.25 -8.18 12.35
CA MET A 127 -13.21 -9.17 12.86
C MET A 127 -13.43 -9.02 14.38
N LEU A 128 -12.36 -8.79 15.14
CA LEU A 128 -12.42 -8.56 16.59
C LEU A 128 -13.17 -7.27 16.92
N LEU A 129 -12.91 -6.17 16.21
CA LEU A 129 -13.59 -4.89 16.39
C LEU A 129 -15.10 -5.01 16.12
N LEU A 130 -15.50 -5.65 15.02
CA LEU A 130 -16.92 -5.85 14.67
C LEU A 130 -17.64 -6.74 15.68
N ARG A 131 -16.97 -7.78 16.20
CA ARG A 131 -17.52 -8.65 17.25
C ARG A 131 -17.70 -7.89 18.57
N GLY A 132 -16.77 -7.02 18.92
CA GLY A 132 -16.85 -6.16 20.10
C GLY A 132 -18.01 -5.16 20.00
N ALA A 133 -18.15 -4.51 18.85
CA ALA A 133 -19.23 -3.55 18.60
C ALA A 133 -20.63 -4.18 18.77
N ARG A 134 -20.90 -5.33 18.13
CA ARG A 134 -22.19 -6.04 18.24
C ARG A 134 -22.55 -6.47 19.66
N ARG A 135 -21.54 -6.80 20.49
CA ARG A 135 -21.76 -7.15 21.90
C ARG A 135 -22.18 -5.93 22.73
N ARG A 136 -21.58 -4.77 22.45
CA ARG A 136 -21.87 -3.52 23.14
C ARG A 136 -23.28 -3.02 22.81
N ASP A 137 -23.70 -3.10 21.54
CA ASP A 137 -25.05 -2.71 21.12
C ASP A 137 -26.12 -3.56 21.82
N ARG A 138 -25.93 -4.89 21.88
CA ARG A 138 -26.86 -5.79 22.59
C ARG A 138 -26.95 -5.53 24.10
N ALA A 139 -25.86 -5.12 24.74
CA ALA A 139 -25.88 -4.80 26.17
C ALA A 139 -26.66 -3.50 26.44
N ALA A 140 -26.49 -2.48 25.58
CA ALA A 140 -27.22 -1.22 25.68
C ALA A 140 -28.74 -1.38 25.48
N ASP A 141 -29.16 -2.28 24.59
CA ASP A 141 -30.60 -2.58 24.37
C ASP A 141 -31.26 -3.25 25.59
N VAL A 142 -30.51 -4.05 26.35
CA VAL A 142 -31.02 -4.75 27.55
C VAL A 142 -31.18 -3.78 28.74
N GLU A 143 -30.24 -2.84 28.92
CA GLU A 143 -30.30 -1.82 29.98
C GLU A 143 -31.38 -0.76 29.72
N GLY A 144 -31.68 -0.43 28.45
CA GLY A 144 -32.74 0.52 28.09
C GLY A 144 -34.17 -0.01 28.20
N SER A 145 -34.36 -1.31 28.48
CA SER A 145 -35.65 -2.00 28.57
C SER A 145 -36.12 -2.29 30.00
N SER A 146 -35.34 -1.90 31.03
CA SER A 146 -35.68 -2.07 32.47
C SER A 146 -36.05 -0.73 33.10
#